data_AF-A0A662TSK2-F1
#
_entry.id   AF-A0A662TSK2-F1
#
_cell.length_a   1.000
_cell.length_b   1.000
_cell.length_c   1.000
_cell.angle_alpha   90.00
_cell.angle_beta   90.00
_cell.angle_gamma   90.00
#
_symmetry.space_group_name_H-M   'P 1'
#
loop_
_entity.id
_entity.type
_entity.pdbx_description
1 polymer ?
#
loop_
_entity_poly.entity_id
_entity_poly.type
_entity_poly.pdbx_seq_one_letter_code
_entity_poly.pdbx_strand_id
1 'polypeptide(L)'
;RITFVSPTPENTIYVGRNHPLVEGLAEYLFDLAFRPPDNSLPVARCGVIRTSQVSTRTVLLLLRSRYLVRERGDAYARLAEEILVRGYVDERGTPRWLTVSESYSLLETATPTANVPKDEKREILAGILEDWKGLSASLKQLLAARAHELEQSHRRMRKLIEEKAVKFQPNHPPDWLGVLVLLPEPKGVAR
;
A
#
# COMPACT_ATOMS: atom_id res chain seq x y z
N ARG A 1 -21.08 25.07 5.42
CA ARG A 1 -21.32 24.05 4.37
C ARG A 1 -19.96 23.61 3.84
N ILE A 2 -19.76 22.32 3.57
CA ILE A 2 -18.50 21.80 3.02
C ILE A 2 -18.68 21.34 1.58
N THR A 3 -17.62 21.34 0.79
CA THR A 3 -17.57 20.81 -0.59
C THR A 3 -16.27 20.03 -0.81
N PHE A 4 -16.31 19.00 -1.66
CA PHE A 4 -15.11 18.27 -2.12
C PHE A 4 -14.74 18.63 -3.57
N VAL A 5 -15.47 19.55 -4.19
CA VAL A 5 -15.32 19.95 -5.60
C VAL A 5 -14.54 21.26 -5.68
N SER A 6 -13.57 21.29 -6.59
CA SER A 6 -12.83 22.49 -6.99
C SER A 6 -13.22 22.88 -8.43
N PRO A 7 -13.48 24.17 -8.74
CA PRO A 7 -13.36 25.34 -7.86
C PRO A 7 -14.43 25.39 -6.76
N THR A 8 -14.09 26.01 -5.63
CA THR A 8 -14.93 26.03 -4.42
C THR A 8 -16.12 26.96 -4.62
N PRO A 9 -17.39 26.48 -4.53
CA PRO A 9 -18.56 27.34 -4.63
C PRO A 9 -18.64 28.37 -3.51
N GLU A 10 -19.28 29.50 -3.77
CA GLU A 10 -19.48 30.57 -2.78
C GLU A 10 -20.13 30.03 -1.49
N ASN A 11 -19.71 30.58 -0.35
CA ASN A 11 -20.23 30.22 0.98
C ASN A 11 -20.02 28.73 1.37
N THR A 12 -19.02 28.07 0.79
CA THR A 12 -18.62 26.70 1.16
C THR A 12 -17.13 26.62 1.51
N ILE A 13 -16.77 25.65 2.36
CA ILE A 13 -15.38 25.34 2.71
C ILE A 13 -14.97 24.12 1.89
N TYR A 14 -13.90 24.25 1.12
CA TYR A 14 -13.32 23.12 0.41
C TYR A 14 -12.59 22.19 1.36
N VAL A 15 -12.99 20.93 1.35
CA VAL A 15 -12.42 19.84 2.13
C VAL A 15 -11.58 18.99 1.19
N GLY A 16 -10.33 19.40 1.00
CA GLY A 16 -9.32 18.65 0.25
C GLY A 16 -8.53 17.68 1.12
N ARG A 17 -7.55 17.01 0.51
CA ARG A 17 -6.70 16.00 1.18
C ARG A 17 -5.99 16.48 2.45
N ASN A 18 -5.61 17.76 2.50
CA ASN A 18 -4.87 18.36 3.62
C ASN A 18 -5.79 19.23 4.51
N HIS A 19 -7.11 19.08 4.40
CA HIS A 19 -8.03 19.80 5.27
C HIS A 19 -8.02 19.13 6.66
N PRO A 20 -8.02 19.88 7.78
CA PRO A 20 -7.93 19.29 9.13
C PRO A 20 -8.98 18.22 9.44
N LEU A 21 -10.19 18.35 8.88
CA LEU A 21 -11.24 17.33 8.97
C LEU A 21 -10.83 15.98 8.36
N VAL A 22 -10.16 15.99 7.20
CA VAL A 22 -9.70 14.77 6.52
C VAL A 22 -8.53 14.16 7.28
N GLU A 23 -7.57 15.00 7.69
CA GLU A 23 -6.40 14.56 8.46
C GLU A 23 -6.82 13.93 9.79
N GLY A 24 -7.66 14.61 10.58
CA GLY A 24 -8.14 14.10 11.87
C GLY A 24 -8.99 12.83 11.74
N LEU A 25 -9.83 12.72 10.70
CA LEU A 25 -10.59 11.50 10.45
C LEU A 25 -9.67 10.34 10.05
N ALA A 26 -8.68 10.59 9.20
CA ALA A 26 -7.72 9.57 8.80
C ALA A 26 -6.91 9.08 10.01
N GLU A 27 -6.39 9.98 10.83
CA GLU A 27 -5.66 9.66 12.07
C GLU A 27 -6.53 8.80 13.00
N TYR A 28 -7.77 9.23 13.26
CA TYR A 28 -8.72 8.47 14.08
C TYR A 28 -8.97 7.05 13.53
N LEU A 29 -9.20 6.90 12.23
CA LEU A 29 -9.43 5.59 11.61
C LEU A 29 -8.18 4.70 11.68
N PHE A 30 -6.98 5.26 11.50
CA PHE A 30 -5.73 4.53 11.67
C PHE A 30 -5.52 4.09 13.11
N ASP A 31 -5.78 4.96 14.09
CA ASP A 31 -5.71 4.61 15.50
C ASP A 31 -6.65 3.46 15.85
N LEU A 32 -7.90 3.49 15.37
CA LEU A 32 -8.83 2.39 15.54
C LEU A 32 -8.35 1.08 14.87
N ALA A 33 -7.70 1.18 13.71
CA ALA A 33 -7.21 0.01 12.98
C ALA A 33 -5.98 -0.64 13.64
N PHE A 34 -5.13 0.13 14.32
CA PHE A 34 -3.92 -0.35 14.98
C PHE A 34 -4.09 -0.61 16.48
N ARG A 35 -4.98 0.12 17.14
CA ARG A 35 -5.25 0.08 18.59
C ARG A 35 -6.76 0.06 18.86
N PRO A 36 -7.45 -1.02 18.48
CA PRO A 36 -8.90 -1.12 18.68
C PRO A 36 -9.27 -1.08 20.16
N PRO A 37 -10.24 -0.24 20.59
CA PRO A 37 -10.80 -0.30 21.94
C PRO A 37 -11.66 -1.57 22.10
N ASP A 38 -11.55 -2.23 23.24
CA ASP A 38 -12.40 -3.35 23.67
C ASP A 38 -12.52 -4.51 22.65
N ASN A 39 -11.44 -4.79 21.93
CA ASN A 39 -11.36 -5.84 20.90
C ASN A 39 -12.40 -5.70 19.76
N SER A 40 -13.02 -4.52 19.64
CA SER A 40 -13.90 -4.16 18.53
C SER A 40 -13.05 -3.80 17.30
N LEU A 41 -13.39 -4.32 16.11
CA LEU A 41 -12.62 -4.06 14.88
C LEU A 41 -13.43 -3.19 13.91
N PRO A 42 -13.68 -1.90 14.21
CA PRO A 42 -14.47 -1.03 13.36
C PRO A 42 -13.79 -0.74 12.02
N VAL A 43 -12.46 -0.90 11.95
CA VAL A 43 -11.65 -0.69 10.75
C VAL A 43 -10.83 -1.95 10.47
N ALA A 44 -11.01 -2.55 9.30
CA ALA A 44 -10.28 -3.72 8.87
C ALA A 44 -9.01 -3.34 8.11
N ARG A 45 -7.89 -4.00 8.42
CA ARG A 45 -6.61 -3.90 7.67
C ARG A 45 -6.41 -5.04 6.68
N CYS A 46 -7.27 -6.05 6.74
CA CYS A 46 -7.20 -7.24 5.93
C CYS A 46 -8.53 -7.43 5.19
N GLY A 47 -8.47 -7.75 3.91
CA GLY A 47 -9.63 -8.04 3.08
C GLY A 47 -9.40 -9.25 2.20
N VAL A 48 -10.47 -9.99 1.93
CA VAL A 48 -10.51 -11.03 0.92
C VAL A 48 -11.79 -10.84 0.12
N ILE A 49 -11.66 -10.69 -1.20
CA ILE A 49 -12.79 -10.51 -2.10
C ILE A 49 -12.67 -11.46 -3.29
N ARG A 50 -13.80 -11.91 -3.83
CA ARG A 50 -13.87 -12.50 -5.17
C ARG A 50 -14.06 -11.38 -6.18
N THR A 51 -13.33 -11.42 -7.29
CA THR A 51 -13.40 -10.40 -8.32
C THR A 51 -13.10 -10.98 -9.70
N SER A 52 -13.71 -10.42 -10.74
CA SER A 52 -13.41 -10.76 -12.13
C SER A 52 -12.11 -10.14 -12.65
N GLN A 53 -11.48 -9.23 -11.89
CA GLN A 53 -10.23 -8.55 -12.29
C GLN A 53 -8.99 -9.45 -12.25
N VAL A 54 -9.08 -10.65 -11.67
CA VAL A 54 -7.95 -11.59 -11.59
C VAL A 54 -8.36 -12.99 -12.01
N SER A 55 -7.44 -13.70 -12.68
CA SER A 55 -7.62 -15.10 -13.09
C SER A 55 -6.94 -16.10 -12.14
N THR A 56 -6.13 -15.60 -11.20
CA THR A 56 -5.46 -16.37 -10.16
C THR A 56 -5.46 -15.59 -8.84
N ARG A 57 -5.28 -16.29 -7.72
CA ARG A 57 -5.18 -15.65 -6.39
C ARG A 57 -4.05 -14.63 -6.40
N THR A 58 -4.41 -13.37 -6.18
CA THR A 58 -3.49 -12.23 -6.19
C THR A 58 -3.54 -11.55 -4.84
N VAL A 59 -2.38 -11.22 -4.28
CA VAL A 59 -2.26 -10.55 -2.98
C VAL A 59 -1.74 -9.14 -3.21
N LEU A 60 -2.48 -8.14 -2.74
CA LEU A 60 -2.05 -6.76 -2.71
C LEU A 60 -1.62 -6.40 -1.29
N LEU A 61 -0.41 -5.89 -1.15
CA LEU A 61 0.16 -5.41 0.10
C LEU A 61 0.17 -3.89 0.11
N LEU A 62 -0.30 -3.32 1.21
CA LEU A 62 -0.14 -1.91 1.54
C LEU A 62 1.02 -1.79 2.55
N LEU A 63 2.13 -1.23 2.11
CA LEU A 63 3.36 -1.15 2.87
C LEU A 63 3.74 0.30 3.11
N ARG A 64 4.11 0.65 4.34
CA ARG A 64 4.81 1.91 4.60
C ARG A 64 6.31 1.66 4.54
N SER A 65 6.92 2.19 3.50
CA SER A 65 8.37 2.27 3.40
C SER A 65 8.88 3.49 4.14
N ARG A 66 10.01 3.33 4.81
CA ARG A 66 10.71 4.39 5.54
C ARG A 66 12.12 4.48 4.99
N TYR A 67 12.59 5.68 4.71
CA TYR A 67 13.93 5.91 4.17
C TYR A 67 14.70 6.87 5.06
N LEU A 68 15.95 6.54 5.34
CA LEU A 68 16.92 7.50 5.84
C LEU A 68 17.50 8.24 4.64
N VAL A 69 17.23 9.53 4.58
CA VAL A 69 17.63 10.43 3.50
C VAL A 69 18.82 11.26 3.97
N ARG A 70 19.90 11.27 3.19
CA ARG A 70 21.11 12.05 3.48
C ARG A 70 21.54 12.85 2.26
N GLU A 71 21.78 14.14 2.44
CA GLU A 71 22.48 14.95 1.45
C GLU A 71 23.99 14.93 1.70
N ARG A 72 24.78 15.21 0.66
CA ARG A 72 26.24 15.27 0.81
C ARG A 72 26.64 16.39 1.78
N GLY A 73 27.24 16.01 2.90
CA GLY A 73 27.70 16.94 3.93
C GLY A 73 26.72 17.15 5.08
N ASP A 74 25.58 16.47 5.09
CA ASP A 74 24.68 16.47 6.25
C ASP A 74 25.26 15.65 7.40
N ALA A 75 25.23 16.21 8.60
CA ALA A 75 25.58 15.50 9.84
C ALA A 75 24.52 14.45 10.21
N TYR A 76 23.24 14.69 9.88
CA TYR A 76 22.11 13.87 10.30
C TYR A 76 21.27 13.40 9.12
N ALA A 77 20.71 12.19 9.21
CA ALA A 77 19.71 11.72 8.26
C ALA A 77 18.33 12.28 8.60
N ARG A 78 17.55 12.57 7.56
CA ARG A 78 16.11 12.85 7.69
C ARG A 78 15.32 11.57 7.41
N LEU A 79 14.16 11.42 8.05
CA LEU A 79 13.24 10.33 7.74
C LEU A 79 12.28 10.78 6.64
N ALA A 80 12.12 9.96 5.61
CA ALA A 80 11.05 10.09 4.63
C ALA A 80 10.19 8.83 4.64
N GLU A 81 8.88 8.97 4.49
CA GLU A 81 7.94 7.86 4.44
C GLU A 81 7.18 7.85 3.11
N GLU A 82 6.85 6.66 2.63
CA GLU A 82 6.08 6.45 1.41
C GLU A 82 5.15 5.26 1.59
N ILE A 83 3.90 5.38 1.12
CA ILE A 83 2.98 4.25 1.03
C ILE A 83 3.13 3.58 -0.32
N LEU A 84 3.43 2.28 -0.30
CA LEU A 84 3.62 1.45 -1.47
C LEU A 84 2.49 0.45 -1.58
N VAL A 85 1.92 0.35 -2.78
CA VAL A 85 1.05 -0.77 -3.18
C VAL A 85 1.90 -1.76 -3.96
N ARG A 86 1.95 -3.01 -3.52
CA ARG A 86 2.69 -4.08 -4.20
C ARG A 86 1.83 -5.34 -4.28
N GLY A 87 1.57 -5.78 -5.50
CA GLY A 87 0.86 -7.01 -5.78
C GLY A 87 1.82 -8.15 -6.08
N TYR A 88 1.43 -9.37 -5.73
CA TYR A 88 2.07 -10.58 -6.23
C TYR A 88 1.05 -11.69 -6.44
N VAL A 89 1.42 -12.64 -7.28
CA VAL A 89 0.75 -13.95 -7.37
C VAL A 89 1.70 -15.02 -6.85
N ASP A 90 1.13 -16.07 -6.28
CA ASP A 90 1.89 -17.22 -5.86
C ASP A 90 2.10 -18.17 -7.06
N GLU A 91 3.35 -18.33 -7.48
CA GLU A 91 3.76 -19.27 -8.51
C GLU A 91 4.63 -20.36 -7.89
N ARG A 92 3.99 -21.51 -7.60
CA ARG A 92 4.65 -22.72 -7.07
C ARG A 92 5.44 -22.45 -5.77
N GLY A 93 4.89 -21.64 -4.87
CA GLY A 93 5.53 -21.28 -3.59
C GLY A 93 6.54 -20.14 -3.70
N THR A 94 6.65 -19.50 -4.88
CA THR A 94 7.49 -18.31 -5.08
C THR A 94 6.61 -17.12 -5.48
N PRO A 95 6.75 -15.96 -4.83
CA PRO A 95 5.99 -14.77 -5.20
C PRO A 95 6.49 -14.21 -6.54
N ARG A 96 5.63 -14.21 -7.57
CA ARG A 96 5.85 -13.37 -8.74
C ARG A 96 5.20 -12.01 -8.51
N TRP A 97 6.04 -11.00 -8.32
CA TRP A 97 5.61 -9.62 -8.13
C TRP A 97 5.00 -9.04 -9.40
N LEU A 98 3.91 -8.30 -9.23
CA LEU A 98 3.30 -7.46 -10.26
C LEU A 98 4.08 -6.16 -10.42
N THR A 99 3.92 -5.52 -11.57
CA THR A 99 4.38 -4.14 -11.74
C THR A 99 3.65 -3.19 -10.80
N VAL A 100 4.24 -2.01 -10.58
CA VAL A 100 3.61 -0.96 -9.77
C VAL A 100 2.27 -0.55 -10.37
N SER A 101 2.20 -0.34 -11.68
CA SER A 101 0.97 0.04 -12.39
C SER A 101 -0.13 -1.02 -12.29
N GLU A 102 0.20 -2.30 -12.45
CA GLU A 102 -0.78 -3.38 -12.28
C GLU A 102 -1.32 -3.43 -10.84
N SER A 103 -0.43 -3.27 -9.86
CA SER A 103 -0.81 -3.28 -8.44
C SER A 103 -1.79 -2.15 -8.10
N TYR A 104 -1.53 -0.93 -8.60
CA TYR A 104 -2.43 0.22 -8.41
C TYR A 104 -3.74 0.03 -9.19
N SER A 105 -3.67 -0.43 -10.43
CA SER A 105 -4.86 -0.68 -11.25
C SER A 105 -5.78 -1.69 -10.59
N LEU A 106 -5.25 -2.79 -10.04
CA LEU A 106 -6.05 -3.76 -9.29
C LEU A 106 -6.63 -3.16 -8.01
N LEU A 107 -5.87 -2.36 -7.25
CA LEU A 107 -6.39 -1.71 -6.04
C LEU A 107 -7.55 -0.74 -6.36
N GLU A 108 -7.50 -0.06 -7.49
CA GLU A 108 -8.50 0.91 -7.93
C GLU A 108 -9.74 0.25 -8.54
N THR A 109 -9.56 -0.83 -9.31
CA THR A 109 -10.62 -1.40 -10.15
C THR A 109 -11.25 -2.68 -9.62
N ALA A 110 -10.61 -3.36 -8.65
CA ALA A 110 -11.15 -4.61 -8.09
C ALA A 110 -12.38 -4.35 -7.24
N THR A 111 -13.51 -4.92 -7.67
CA THR A 111 -14.78 -4.88 -6.96
C THR A 111 -15.22 -6.29 -6.57
N PRO A 112 -15.88 -6.47 -5.40
CA PRO A 112 -16.41 -7.77 -5.01
C PRO A 112 -17.53 -8.24 -5.95
N THR A 113 -17.40 -9.43 -6.52
CA THR A 113 -18.44 -10.04 -7.38
C THR A 113 -19.21 -11.15 -6.67
N ALA A 114 -18.68 -11.69 -5.58
CA ALA A 114 -19.35 -12.71 -4.77
C ALA A 114 -18.91 -12.65 -3.30
N ASN A 115 -19.76 -13.15 -2.41
CA ASN A 115 -19.42 -13.26 -0.99
C ASN A 115 -18.39 -14.38 -0.77
N VAL A 116 -17.47 -14.14 0.18
CA VAL A 116 -16.54 -15.16 0.67
C VAL A 116 -16.90 -15.45 2.13
N PRO A 117 -17.20 -16.70 2.50
CA PRO A 117 -17.49 -17.08 3.88
C PRO A 117 -16.40 -16.61 4.85
N LYS A 118 -16.81 -16.20 6.05
CA LYS A 118 -15.90 -15.60 7.05
C LYS A 118 -14.73 -16.51 7.41
N ASP A 119 -14.97 -17.82 7.53
CA ASP A 119 -13.94 -18.77 7.91
C ASP A 119 -12.95 -19.02 6.76
N GLU A 120 -13.42 -19.07 5.50
CA GLU A 120 -12.55 -19.10 4.32
C GLU A 120 -11.67 -17.84 4.26
N LYS A 121 -12.22 -16.64 4.54
CA LYS A 121 -11.42 -15.41 4.61
C LYS A 121 -10.32 -15.51 5.66
N ARG A 122 -10.62 -16.07 6.84
CA ARG A 122 -9.67 -16.21 7.95
C ARG A 122 -8.55 -17.18 7.61
N GLU A 123 -8.88 -18.33 7.04
CA GLU A 123 -7.90 -19.35 6.64
C GLU A 123 -6.94 -18.80 5.59
N ILE A 124 -7.46 -18.16 4.53
CA ILE A 124 -6.64 -17.54 3.48
C ILE A 124 -5.72 -16.49 4.08
N LEU A 125 -6.24 -15.59 4.92
CA LEU A 125 -5.44 -14.53 5.52
C LEU A 125 -4.38 -15.08 6.48
N ALA A 126 -4.69 -16.12 7.26
CA ALA A 126 -3.73 -16.75 8.16
C ALA A 126 -2.51 -17.27 7.38
N GLY A 127 -2.73 -17.98 6.27
CA GLY A 127 -1.64 -18.43 5.41
C GLY A 127 -0.78 -17.28 4.87
N ILE A 128 -1.40 -16.21 4.36
CA ILE A 128 -0.65 -15.04 3.87
C ILE A 128 0.16 -14.34 4.98
N LEU A 129 -0.39 -14.25 6.20
CA LEU A 129 0.28 -13.66 7.34
C LEU A 129 1.49 -14.52 7.81
N GLU A 130 1.37 -15.85 7.74
CA GLU A 130 2.46 -16.77 8.06
C GLU A 130 3.60 -16.70 7.02
N ASP A 131 3.26 -16.60 5.73
CA ASP A 131 4.20 -16.54 4.61
C ASP A 131 5.02 -15.24 4.56
N TRP A 132 4.62 -14.21 5.31
CA TRP A 132 5.29 -12.90 5.33
C TRP A 132 6.80 -12.98 5.53
N LYS A 133 7.27 -13.89 6.40
CA LYS A 133 8.71 -14.07 6.65
C LYS A 133 9.46 -14.52 5.38
N GLY A 134 8.82 -15.34 4.56
CA GLY A 134 9.35 -15.82 3.27
C GLY A 134 9.50 -14.70 2.23
N LEU A 135 8.74 -13.62 2.34
CA LEU A 135 8.81 -12.46 1.43
C LEU A 135 9.97 -11.50 1.74
N SER A 136 10.66 -11.67 2.88
CA SER A 136 11.63 -10.69 3.39
C SER A 136 12.77 -10.36 2.40
N ALA A 137 13.30 -11.35 1.69
CA ALA A 137 14.40 -11.13 0.73
C ALA A 137 13.92 -10.37 -0.52
N SER A 138 12.79 -10.74 -1.09
CA SER A 138 12.24 -10.10 -2.29
C SER A 138 11.70 -8.69 -1.99
N LEU A 139 11.14 -8.47 -0.80
CA LEU A 139 10.77 -7.14 -0.31
C LEU A 139 11.98 -6.22 -0.15
N LYS A 140 13.12 -6.72 0.36
CA LYS A 140 14.35 -5.94 0.44
C LYS A 140 14.80 -5.47 -0.95
N GLN A 141 14.73 -6.34 -1.95
CA GLN A 141 15.07 -6.00 -3.33
C GLN A 141 14.11 -4.95 -3.91
N LEU A 142 12.80 -5.09 -3.71
CA LEU A 142 11.80 -4.11 -4.15
C LEU A 142 12.03 -2.72 -3.55
N LEU A 143 12.32 -2.66 -2.24
CA LEU A 143 12.55 -1.40 -1.54
C LEU A 143 13.89 -0.75 -1.95
N ALA A 144 14.92 -1.55 -2.20
CA ALA A 144 16.19 -1.05 -2.74
C ALA A 144 16.03 -0.48 -4.15
N ALA A 145 15.29 -1.18 -5.02
CA ALA A 145 14.95 -0.67 -6.36
C ALA A 145 14.17 0.64 -6.27
N ARG A 146 13.16 0.72 -5.38
CA ARG A 146 12.39 1.96 -5.18
C ARG A 146 13.25 3.11 -4.66
N ALA A 147 14.14 2.87 -3.70
CA ALA A 147 15.07 3.89 -3.25
C ALA A 147 15.97 4.41 -4.38
N HIS A 148 16.43 3.52 -5.26
CA HIS A 148 17.21 3.92 -6.42
C HIS A 148 16.40 4.79 -7.40
N GLU A 149 15.13 4.47 -7.66
CA GLU A 149 14.24 5.31 -8.47
C GLU A 149 14.04 6.71 -7.86
N LEU A 150 13.87 6.80 -6.54
CA LEU A 150 13.75 8.06 -5.80
C LEU A 150 15.03 8.89 -5.94
N GLU A 151 16.21 8.28 -5.76
CA GLU A 151 17.50 8.94 -5.95
C GLU A 151 17.65 9.49 -7.38
N GLN A 152 17.30 8.70 -8.40
CA GLN A 152 17.37 9.14 -9.79
C GLN A 152 16.42 10.30 -10.07
N SER A 153 15.19 10.25 -9.55
CA SER A 153 14.21 11.33 -9.69
C SER A 153 14.71 12.65 -9.07
N HIS A 154 15.20 12.58 -7.83
CA HIS A 154 15.79 13.75 -7.17
C HIS A 154 17.06 14.23 -7.89
N ARG A 155 17.93 13.34 -8.38
CA ARG A 155 19.13 13.73 -9.12
C ARG A 155 18.80 14.49 -10.40
N ARG A 156 17.73 14.09 -11.13
CA ARG A 156 17.29 14.80 -12.34
C ARG A 156 16.83 16.22 -12.01
N MET A 157 16.00 16.39 -10.97
CA MET A 157 15.59 17.74 -10.54
C MET A 157 16.77 18.57 -10.05
N ARG A 158 17.63 17.99 -9.19
CA ARG A 158 18.72 18.73 -8.54
C ARG A 158 19.85 19.13 -9.49
N LYS A 159 20.06 18.40 -10.58
CA LYS A 159 20.96 18.83 -11.67
C LYS A 159 20.51 20.13 -12.33
N LEU A 160 19.20 20.41 -12.37
CA LEU A 160 18.66 21.63 -12.97
C LEU A 160 18.82 22.86 -12.07
N ILE A 161 19.02 22.64 -10.76
CA ILE A 161 19.09 23.69 -9.73
C ILE A 161 20.43 23.68 -8.96
N GLU A 162 21.45 23.01 -9.50
CA GLU A 162 22.81 22.88 -8.92
C GLU A 162 22.86 22.39 -7.46
N GLU A 163 21.87 21.61 -7.03
CA GLU A 163 21.80 21.08 -5.68
C GLU A 163 22.59 19.77 -5.51
N LYS A 164 22.92 19.47 -4.24
CA LYS A 164 23.72 18.30 -3.86
C LYS A 164 22.99 16.98 -4.12
N ALA A 165 23.77 15.92 -4.38
CA ALA A 165 23.24 14.57 -4.50
C ALA A 165 22.64 14.08 -3.16
N VAL A 166 21.54 13.34 -3.27
CA VAL A 166 20.79 12.75 -2.15
C VAL A 166 20.91 11.24 -2.22
N LYS A 167 21.04 10.59 -1.06
CA LYS A 167 21.00 9.14 -0.91
C LYS A 167 19.77 8.73 -0.13
N PHE A 168 19.04 7.72 -0.61
CA PHE A 168 17.89 7.11 0.06
C PHE A 168 18.29 5.71 0.53
N GLN A 169 18.29 5.49 1.84
CA GLN A 169 18.52 4.16 2.41
C GLN A 169 17.21 3.62 2.98
N PRO A 170 16.64 2.54 2.43
CA PRO A 170 15.47 1.90 3.02
C PRO A 170 15.75 1.41 4.44
N ASN A 171 14.81 1.67 5.34
CA ASN A 171 14.75 1.04 6.65
C ASN A 171 13.90 -0.23 6.55
N HIS A 172 14.40 -1.32 7.13
CA HIS A 172 13.78 -2.64 7.03
C HIS A 172 13.38 -3.19 8.41
N PRO A 173 12.31 -3.99 8.50
CA PRO A 173 11.30 -4.23 7.46
C PRO A 173 10.41 -2.98 7.22
N PRO A 174 9.69 -2.90 6.08
CA PRO A 174 8.62 -1.92 5.94
C PRO A 174 7.50 -2.21 6.95
N ASP A 175 6.71 -1.19 7.30
CA ASP A 175 5.52 -1.45 8.11
C ASP A 175 4.42 -2.04 7.22
N TRP A 176 3.85 -3.16 7.63
CA TRP A 176 2.73 -3.76 6.92
C TRP A 176 1.42 -3.09 7.36
N LEU A 177 0.87 -2.20 6.52
CA LEU A 177 -0.35 -1.47 6.85
C LEU A 177 -1.60 -2.28 6.58
N GLY A 178 -1.64 -3.06 5.50
CA GLY A 178 -2.79 -3.90 5.18
C GLY A 178 -2.55 -4.88 4.05
N VAL A 179 -3.52 -5.78 3.86
CA VAL A 179 -3.52 -6.79 2.82
C VAL A 179 -4.90 -6.94 2.21
N LEU A 180 -4.98 -7.02 0.88
CA LEU A 180 -6.18 -7.36 0.14
C LEU A 180 -5.89 -8.57 -0.74
N VAL A 181 -6.61 -9.66 -0.50
CA VAL A 181 -6.52 -10.88 -1.33
C VAL A 181 -7.65 -10.87 -2.33
N LEU A 182 -7.29 -10.94 -3.60
CA LEU A 182 -8.18 -11.05 -4.74
C LEU A 182 -8.26 -12.51 -5.16
N LEU A 183 -9.44 -13.09 -5.01
CA LEU A 183 -9.75 -14.44 -5.48
C LEU A 183 -10.40 -14.35 -6.87
N PRO A 184 -10.02 -15.22 -7.81
CA PRO A 184 -10.70 -15.29 -9.09
C PRO A 184 -12.13 -15.78 -8.90
N GLU A 185 -12.96 -15.48 -9.89
CA GLU A 185 -14.27 -16.09 -9.98
C GLU A 185 -14.14 -17.61 -10.18
N PRO A 186 -15.01 -18.42 -9.54
CA PRO A 186 -15.09 -19.83 -9.85
C PRO A 186 -15.40 -19.98 -11.33
N LYS A 187 -14.50 -20.61 -12.09
CA LYS A 187 -14.86 -21.10 -13.43
C LYS A 187 -15.88 -22.21 -13.20
N GLY A 188 -17.16 -21.89 -13.39
CA GLY A 188 -18.19 -22.92 -13.40
C GLY A 188 -17.75 -24.05 -14.33
N VAL A 189 -17.88 -25.29 -13.88
CA VAL A 189 -17.67 -26.44 -14.77
C VAL A 189 -18.73 -26.31 -15.86
N ALA A 190 -18.33 -26.04 -17.10
CA ALA A 190 -19.24 -26.08 -18.24
C ALA A 190 -19.84 -27.49 -18.25
N ARG A 191 -21.16 -27.57 -18.05
CA ARG A 191 -21.93 -28.80 -18.22
C ARG A 191 -22.23 -29.01 -19.70
#